data_AF-A0A9W8WMZ5-F1
#
_entry.id   AF-A0A9W8WMZ5-F1
#
_cell.length_a   1.000
_cell.length_b   1.000
_cell.length_c   1.000
_cell.angle_alpha   90.00
_cell.angle_beta   90.00
_cell.angle_gamma   90.00
#
_symmetry.space_group_name_H-M   'P 1'
#
loop_
_entity.id
_entity.type
_entity.pdbx_description
1 polymer ?
#
loop_
_entity_poly.entity_id
_entity_poly.type
_entity_poly.pdbx_seq_one_letter_code
_entity_poly.pdbx_strand_id
1 'polypeptide(L)'
;MHIHAPLSLLAFVAAGSAARIVATDNVPLLGPAFVNNFDISKSKAIEDAKAQFPGLIEELFDSEELDKDGLIFSLDVFSAHTNSSIYSYKHVGKSQEKALTAGNLTDATVSRTGSVTKLFTAYAIIAKGGMEVFSHPVTRYIPELAGNKSENPLDRIDWDEITVGSLLSHQAGTGGATDLLVKLLNATTEPTIEDVASYMRDVKRPTMSPYHTSLYSDGGYSLLTYVLARMTGKPYGEAIKEIIFDPLELDHMSSGAPNRSDIDGIDRRPISNTSAWGLNPEPAAGSGGIYGSTQDLRRAGLSILNSELLSAATTQAWMKPMSGTGSLVELVGAPWEIQRLTIPATPGPDRTRISDLYTKAGGNGDYAAILALSPDHGIGYSLLVAGESAGTARWPLRDVLGETFIPAAEQAVVENAKKNLVGKFVAEGVEGTNLTLTVDTGKPGLGLKSFYIEGIERRLWLMGGPEGVNVSARLYPTGLTSLSKSLSSLYRSKGKISAKHTMVLSSYPPKPRAAVEGGKGGLFDNSQNWMSVGHFGAVDEFVLNLVDGRLESVTSIALKELGIDVDLKRVD
;
A
#
# COMPACT_ATOMS: atom_id res chain seq x y z
N MET A 1 8.28 -0.28 41.12
CA MET A 1 8.13 -1.56 41.84
C MET A 1 6.66 -1.97 41.68
N HIS A 2 6.44 -3.17 41.15
CA HIS A 2 5.18 -3.79 40.71
C HIS A 2 4.48 -3.19 39.48
N ILE A 3 5.02 -3.60 38.32
CA ILE A 3 4.33 -3.73 37.04
C ILE A 3 3.50 -5.01 37.11
N HIS A 4 2.18 -4.90 36.97
CA HIS A 4 1.32 -6.02 36.59
C HIS A 4 0.39 -5.52 35.47
N ALA A 5 0.85 -5.70 34.23
CA ALA A 5 -0.04 -5.77 33.09
C ALA A 5 -0.56 -7.21 33.01
N PRO A 6 -1.88 -7.46 32.90
CA PRO A 6 -2.34 -8.77 32.51
C PRO A 6 -2.08 -8.94 31.02
N LEU A 7 -1.26 -9.93 30.66
CA LEU A 7 -1.28 -10.53 29.33
C LEU A 7 -2.65 -11.22 29.18
N SER A 8 -3.62 -10.55 28.58
CA SER A 8 -4.84 -11.18 28.09
C SER A 8 -4.51 -11.84 26.75
N LEU A 9 -4.37 -13.16 26.79
CA LEU A 9 -4.21 -14.01 25.63
C LEU A 9 -5.53 -13.97 24.82
N LEU A 10 -5.57 -13.20 23.74
CA LEU A 10 -6.64 -13.25 22.73
C LEU A 10 -6.66 -14.65 22.11
N ALA A 11 -7.56 -15.50 22.61
CA ALA A 11 -7.87 -16.77 22.01
C ALA A 11 -8.85 -16.52 20.86
N PHE A 12 -8.32 -16.37 19.65
CA PHE A 12 -9.08 -16.47 18.42
C PHE A 12 -9.93 -17.75 18.43
N VAL A 13 -11.25 -17.62 18.43
CA VAL A 13 -12.12 -18.66 17.89
C VAL A 13 -12.27 -18.40 16.39
N ALA A 14 -11.15 -18.38 15.68
CA ALA A 14 -11.14 -18.96 14.36
C ALA A 14 -11.13 -20.48 14.58
N ALA A 15 -11.94 -21.24 13.86
CA ALA A 15 -11.65 -22.65 13.67
C ALA A 15 -10.34 -22.73 12.86
N GLY A 16 -9.22 -22.59 13.55
CA GLY A 16 -7.88 -22.51 13.01
C GLY A 16 -6.96 -23.06 14.08
N SER A 17 -6.71 -24.37 14.00
CA SER A 17 -5.46 -24.94 14.50
C SER A 17 -4.34 -23.95 14.23
N ALA A 18 -3.53 -23.61 15.24
CA ALA A 18 -2.35 -22.76 15.10
C ALA A 18 -1.44 -23.34 14.01
N ALA A 19 -1.74 -22.96 12.78
CA ALA A 19 -1.10 -23.34 11.56
C ALA A 19 0.32 -22.82 11.69
N ARG A 20 1.30 -23.73 11.68
CA ARG A 20 2.70 -23.31 11.67
C ARG A 20 2.92 -22.66 10.33
N ILE A 21 2.94 -21.32 10.28
CA ILE A 21 3.22 -20.58 9.04
C ILE A 21 4.55 -21.08 8.48
N VAL A 22 4.49 -21.80 7.36
CA VAL A 22 5.65 -22.29 6.62
C VAL A 22 5.83 -21.39 5.42
N ALA A 23 6.97 -20.71 5.33
CA ALA A 23 7.30 -19.96 4.13
C ALA A 23 7.21 -20.87 2.89
N THR A 24 6.67 -20.37 1.78
CA THR A 24 6.61 -21.17 0.56
C THR A 24 8.01 -21.60 0.10
N ASP A 25 8.17 -22.87 -0.27
CA ASP A 25 9.43 -23.39 -0.84
C ASP A 25 9.75 -22.81 -2.23
N ASN A 26 8.78 -22.12 -2.85
CA ASN A 26 8.98 -21.35 -4.07
C ASN A 26 9.29 -19.90 -3.71
N VAL A 27 10.19 -19.24 -4.43
CA VAL A 27 10.43 -17.80 -4.23
C VAL A 27 9.65 -17.04 -5.31
N PRO A 28 8.41 -16.58 -5.04
CA PRO A 28 7.60 -15.85 -6.01
C PRO A 28 8.18 -14.47 -6.30
N LEU A 29 7.73 -13.87 -7.40
CA LEU A 29 7.85 -12.42 -7.56
C LEU A 29 7.01 -11.70 -6.51
N LEU A 30 7.54 -10.59 -5.98
CA LEU A 30 6.75 -9.68 -5.16
C LEU A 30 5.68 -9.02 -6.02
N GLY A 31 4.43 -9.12 -5.60
CA GLY A 31 3.28 -8.64 -6.37
C GLY A 31 2.11 -9.63 -6.33
N PRO A 32 1.09 -9.41 -7.18
CA PRO A 32 -0.07 -10.30 -7.25
C PRO A 32 0.32 -11.72 -7.69
N ALA A 33 -0.21 -12.72 -7.00
CA ALA A 33 0.00 -14.13 -7.37
C ALA A 33 -0.74 -14.52 -8.66
N PHE A 34 -1.85 -13.86 -8.99
CA PHE A 34 -2.67 -14.13 -10.16
C PHE A 34 -3.16 -12.82 -10.78
N VAL A 35 -3.60 -12.85 -12.05
CA VAL A 35 -4.32 -11.69 -12.62
C VAL A 35 -5.60 -11.49 -11.83
N ASN A 36 -5.82 -10.25 -11.42
CA ASN A 36 -6.94 -9.86 -10.60
C ASN A 36 -7.93 -9.04 -11.42
N ASN A 37 -8.60 -9.67 -12.38
CA ASN A 37 -9.51 -9.02 -13.32
C ASN A 37 -10.95 -9.52 -13.17
N PHE A 38 -11.45 -9.51 -11.93
CA PHE A 38 -12.81 -9.92 -11.62
C PHE A 38 -13.39 -9.07 -10.49
N ASP A 39 -14.71 -9.05 -10.35
CA ASP A 39 -15.37 -8.33 -9.26
C ASP A 39 -15.27 -9.13 -7.95
N ILE A 40 -14.29 -8.79 -7.12
CA ILE A 40 -14.03 -9.46 -5.84
C ILE A 40 -15.17 -9.29 -4.81
N SER A 41 -16.01 -8.26 -4.97
CA SER A 41 -17.04 -7.90 -3.97
C SER A 41 -18.16 -8.94 -3.85
N LYS A 42 -18.26 -9.82 -4.85
CA LYS A 42 -19.24 -10.92 -4.98
C LYS A 42 -18.64 -12.30 -4.66
N SER A 43 -17.39 -12.35 -4.19
CA SER A 43 -16.79 -13.61 -3.78
C SER A 43 -17.35 -14.05 -2.43
N LYS A 44 -17.47 -15.36 -2.24
CA LYS A 44 -17.94 -15.94 -0.98
C LYS A 44 -17.04 -15.52 0.20
N ALA A 45 -15.73 -15.49 -0.01
CA ALA A 45 -14.77 -15.04 1.00
C ALA A 45 -15.02 -13.59 1.48
N ILE A 46 -15.32 -12.68 0.55
CA ILE A 46 -15.65 -11.29 0.92
C ILE A 46 -17.03 -11.20 1.56
N GLU A 47 -18.02 -11.99 1.14
CA GLU A 47 -19.32 -12.07 1.81
C GLU A 47 -19.19 -12.57 3.27
N ASP A 48 -18.37 -13.58 3.49
CA ASP A 48 -18.08 -14.13 4.83
C ASP A 48 -17.36 -13.10 5.71
N ALA A 49 -16.35 -12.41 5.15
CA ALA A 49 -15.66 -11.31 5.81
C ALA A 49 -16.62 -10.20 6.26
N LYS A 50 -17.59 -9.82 5.41
CA LYS A 50 -18.61 -8.82 5.76
C LYS A 50 -19.54 -9.30 6.88
N ALA A 51 -19.93 -10.57 6.85
CA ALA A 51 -20.84 -11.15 7.82
C ALA A 51 -20.22 -11.28 9.21
N GLN A 52 -18.94 -11.64 9.29
CA GLN A 52 -18.23 -11.79 10.58
C GLN A 52 -17.82 -10.45 11.20
N PHE A 53 -17.56 -9.42 10.39
CA PHE A 53 -16.91 -8.19 10.85
C PHE A 53 -17.64 -7.47 12.00
N PRO A 54 -18.98 -7.32 12.02
CA PRO A 54 -19.66 -6.68 13.15
C PRO A 54 -19.43 -7.41 14.48
N GLY A 55 -19.35 -8.75 14.46
CA GLY A 55 -19.05 -9.55 15.64
C GLY A 55 -17.66 -9.27 16.20
N LEU A 56 -16.66 -9.12 15.32
CA LEU A 56 -15.29 -8.77 15.71
C LEU A 56 -15.20 -7.38 16.36
N ILE A 57 -16.03 -6.43 15.93
CA ILE A 57 -16.10 -5.11 16.57
C ILE A 57 -16.76 -5.21 17.96
N GLU A 58 -17.83 -6.00 18.11
CA GLU A 58 -18.44 -6.23 19.42
C GLU A 58 -17.48 -6.95 20.37
N GLU A 59 -16.66 -7.88 19.91
CA GLU A 59 -15.61 -8.51 20.71
C GLU A 59 -14.60 -7.48 21.25
N LEU A 60 -14.21 -6.50 20.44
CA LEU A 60 -13.32 -5.41 20.89
C LEU A 60 -13.98 -4.47 21.91
N PHE A 61 -15.31 -4.32 21.86
CA PHE A 61 -16.04 -3.59 22.89
C PHE A 61 -16.16 -4.41 24.18
N ASP A 62 -16.49 -5.69 24.06
CA ASP A 62 -16.66 -6.61 25.20
C ASP A 62 -15.32 -6.87 25.92
N SER A 63 -14.20 -6.84 25.20
CA SER A 63 -12.85 -6.94 25.77
C SER A 63 -12.30 -5.63 26.35
N GLU A 64 -13.06 -4.53 26.25
CA GLU A 64 -12.68 -3.17 26.64
C GLU A 64 -11.42 -2.62 25.91
N GLU A 65 -11.03 -3.23 24.79
CA GLU A 65 -10.00 -2.70 23.90
C GLU A 65 -10.46 -1.43 23.18
N LEU A 66 -11.78 -1.31 22.96
CA LEU A 66 -12.44 -0.12 22.45
C LEU A 66 -13.45 0.43 23.46
N ASP A 67 -13.39 1.74 23.67
CA ASP A 67 -14.40 2.46 24.44
C ASP A 67 -15.68 2.66 23.58
N LYS A 68 -16.67 1.80 23.79
CA LYS A 68 -17.94 1.83 23.06
C LYS A 68 -18.68 3.16 23.21
N ASP A 69 -18.64 3.80 24.36
CA ASP A 69 -19.40 5.02 24.60
C ASP A 69 -18.62 6.29 24.24
N GLY A 70 -17.28 6.27 24.30
CA GLY A 70 -16.39 7.41 24.07
C GLY A 70 -15.86 7.59 22.65
N LEU A 71 -16.15 6.67 21.73
CA LEU A 71 -15.65 6.70 20.36
C LEU A 71 -16.72 7.01 19.31
N ILE A 72 -16.33 7.75 18.27
CA ILE A 72 -16.99 7.76 16.95
C ILE A 72 -15.99 7.20 15.95
N PHE A 73 -16.42 6.27 15.09
CA PHE A 73 -15.58 5.88 13.96
C PHE A 73 -16.38 5.50 12.72
N SER A 74 -15.74 5.74 11.57
CA SER A 74 -16.23 5.35 10.24
C SER A 74 -15.13 4.56 9.53
N LEU A 75 -15.51 3.40 8.99
CA LEU A 75 -14.66 2.46 8.27
C LEU A 75 -15.18 2.30 6.85
N ASP A 76 -14.29 2.24 5.88
CA ASP A 76 -14.64 1.91 4.50
C ASP A 76 -13.60 0.98 3.89
N VAL A 77 -14.06 -0.11 3.29
CA VAL A 77 -13.26 -1.03 2.47
C VAL A 77 -13.73 -0.86 1.04
N PHE A 78 -12.80 -0.66 0.11
CA PHE A 78 -13.09 -0.33 -1.27
C PHE A 78 -12.28 -1.17 -2.25
N SER A 79 -12.76 -1.26 -3.48
CA SER A 79 -12.15 -2.07 -4.53
C SER A 79 -11.93 -1.26 -5.80
N ALA A 80 -10.71 -1.34 -6.33
CA ALA A 80 -10.35 -0.78 -7.63
C ALA A 80 -11.13 -1.44 -8.78
N HIS A 81 -11.63 -2.67 -8.58
CA HIS A 81 -12.45 -3.39 -9.57
C HIS A 81 -13.84 -2.78 -9.75
N THR A 82 -14.49 -2.44 -8.63
CA THR A 82 -15.85 -1.86 -8.63
C THR A 82 -15.81 -0.34 -8.66
N ASN A 83 -14.63 0.26 -8.41
CA ASN A 83 -14.43 1.68 -8.20
C ASN A 83 -15.38 2.23 -7.13
N SER A 84 -15.63 1.44 -6.08
CA SER A 84 -16.64 1.73 -5.06
C SER A 84 -16.26 1.17 -3.70
N SER A 85 -17.00 1.59 -2.67
CA SER A 85 -17.03 0.84 -1.40
C SER A 85 -17.58 -0.55 -1.67
N ILE A 86 -16.99 -1.53 -1.01
CA ILE A 86 -17.48 -2.91 -0.94
C ILE A 86 -18.02 -3.23 0.45
N TYR A 87 -17.60 -2.50 1.49
CA TYR A 87 -18.09 -2.61 2.86
C TYR A 87 -17.85 -1.31 3.63
N SER A 88 -18.80 -0.90 4.46
CA SER A 88 -18.65 0.23 5.37
C SER A 88 -19.22 -0.11 6.74
N TYR A 89 -18.58 0.35 7.81
CA TYR A 89 -19.06 0.18 9.17
C TYR A 89 -18.92 1.51 9.93
N LYS A 90 -19.92 1.83 10.76
CA LYS A 90 -20.01 3.11 11.46
C LYS A 90 -20.42 2.87 12.90
N HIS A 91 -19.82 3.63 13.81
CA HIS A 91 -20.12 3.59 15.23
C HIS A 91 -20.18 5.00 15.80
N VAL A 92 -21.17 5.26 16.65
CA VAL A 92 -21.32 6.52 17.39
C VAL A 92 -21.61 6.15 18.84
N GLY A 93 -20.64 6.35 19.72
CA GLY A 93 -20.81 6.18 21.15
C GLY A 93 -21.77 7.23 21.72
N LYS A 94 -22.53 6.86 22.77
CA LYS A 94 -23.58 7.72 23.35
C LYS A 94 -23.04 9.06 23.84
N SER A 95 -21.82 9.09 24.36
CA SER A 95 -21.22 10.34 24.86
C SER A 95 -20.78 11.28 23.73
N GLN A 96 -20.83 10.80 22.49
CA GLN A 96 -20.25 11.47 21.33
C GLN A 96 -21.28 12.04 20.36
N GLU A 97 -22.58 11.78 20.54
CA GLU A 97 -23.64 12.23 19.63
C GLU A 97 -23.59 13.73 19.34
N LYS A 98 -23.26 14.54 20.35
CA LYS A 98 -23.15 16.01 20.23
C LYS A 98 -21.92 16.50 19.45
N ALA A 99 -20.98 15.62 19.11
CA ALA A 99 -19.84 15.96 18.27
C ALA A 99 -20.18 15.96 16.77
N LEU A 100 -21.29 15.33 16.37
CA LEU A 100 -21.73 15.30 14.98
C LEU A 100 -22.46 16.60 14.63
N THR A 101 -21.91 17.42 13.75
CA THR A 101 -22.48 18.73 13.41
C THR A 101 -23.87 18.63 12.78
N ALA A 102 -24.15 17.56 12.04
CA ALA A 102 -25.45 17.26 11.43
C ALA A 102 -26.30 16.25 12.23
N GLY A 103 -25.79 15.77 13.37
CA GLY A 103 -26.48 14.78 14.22
C GLY A 103 -26.50 13.35 13.68
N ASN A 104 -25.88 13.07 12.53
CA ASN A 104 -25.68 11.72 12.02
C ASN A 104 -24.25 11.54 11.48
N LEU A 105 -23.80 10.28 11.41
CA LEU A 105 -22.50 9.91 10.85
C LEU A 105 -22.72 9.28 9.48
N THR A 106 -22.10 9.85 8.45
CA THR A 106 -22.17 9.37 7.06
C THR A 106 -20.76 9.16 6.49
N ASP A 107 -20.65 8.61 5.28
CA ASP A 107 -19.35 8.49 4.60
C ASP A 107 -18.77 9.84 4.16
N ALA A 108 -19.60 10.88 4.13
CA ALA A 108 -19.21 12.25 3.82
C ALA A 108 -18.81 13.06 5.07
N THR A 109 -19.09 12.56 6.28
CA THR A 109 -18.75 13.26 7.52
C THR A 109 -17.23 13.37 7.67
N VAL A 110 -16.77 14.59 7.88
CA VAL A 110 -15.36 14.96 7.90
C VAL A 110 -14.75 14.82 9.29
N SER A 111 -13.54 14.29 9.35
CA SER A 111 -12.70 14.20 10.55
C SER A 111 -11.29 14.72 10.26
N ARG A 112 -10.52 14.98 11.32
CA ARG A 112 -9.09 15.24 11.16
C ARG A 112 -8.38 13.95 10.73
N THR A 113 -7.58 14.04 9.68
CA THR A 113 -6.82 12.88 9.17
C THR A 113 -5.41 12.78 9.76
N GLY A 114 -4.94 13.85 10.41
CA GLY A 114 -3.59 13.96 10.97
C GLY A 114 -2.51 13.59 9.98
N SER A 115 -1.51 12.79 10.38
CA SER A 115 -0.37 12.45 9.51
C SER A 115 -0.70 11.66 8.23
N VAL A 116 -1.95 11.24 8.00
CA VAL A 116 -2.40 10.84 6.65
C VAL A 116 -2.22 12.01 5.66
N THR A 117 -2.29 13.26 6.12
CA THR A 117 -1.97 14.48 5.35
C THR A 117 -0.63 14.41 4.62
N LYS A 118 0.39 13.77 5.23
CA LYS A 118 1.72 13.63 4.62
C LYS A 118 1.66 12.90 3.29
N LEU A 119 0.78 11.89 3.18
CA LEU A 119 0.58 11.16 1.94
C LEU A 119 0.10 12.10 0.82
N PHE A 120 -0.86 12.97 1.11
CA PHE A 120 -1.39 13.92 0.14
C PHE A 120 -0.39 15.02 -0.23
N THR A 121 0.43 15.47 0.73
CA THR A 121 1.55 16.40 0.45
C THR A 121 2.54 15.78 -0.52
N ALA A 122 2.95 14.53 -0.26
CA ALA A 122 3.83 13.79 -1.16
C ALA A 122 3.19 13.59 -2.54
N TYR A 123 1.90 13.23 -2.57
CA TYR A 123 1.15 13.03 -3.81
C TYR A 123 1.12 14.31 -4.67
N ALA A 124 0.85 15.46 -4.05
CA ALA A 124 0.81 16.76 -4.73
C ALA A 124 2.19 17.18 -5.27
N ILE A 125 3.25 16.99 -4.47
CA ILE A 125 4.62 17.30 -4.89
C ILE A 125 5.02 16.44 -6.11
N ILE A 126 4.71 15.15 -6.09
CA ILE A 126 5.01 14.23 -7.21
C ILE A 126 4.14 14.54 -8.43
N ALA A 127 2.84 14.82 -8.24
CA ALA A 127 1.95 15.19 -9.34
C ALA A 127 2.39 16.48 -10.03
N LYS A 128 2.93 17.45 -9.27
CA LYS A 128 3.42 18.71 -9.80
C LYS A 128 4.82 18.62 -10.41
N GLY A 129 5.73 17.89 -9.77
CA GLY A 129 7.17 17.90 -10.06
C GLY A 129 7.75 16.62 -10.62
N GLY A 130 6.96 15.54 -10.76
CA GLY A 130 7.45 14.23 -11.15
C GLY A 130 8.38 13.58 -10.12
N MET A 131 8.96 12.43 -10.44
CA MET A 131 9.93 11.76 -9.56
C MET A 131 11.28 12.49 -9.47
N GLU A 132 11.62 13.32 -10.46
CA GLU A 132 12.86 14.11 -10.47
C GLU A 132 12.97 15.04 -9.27
N VAL A 133 11.84 15.49 -8.70
CA VAL A 133 11.85 16.34 -7.51
C VAL A 133 12.58 15.69 -6.33
N PHE A 134 12.63 14.35 -6.26
CA PHE A 134 13.31 13.64 -5.17
C PHE A 134 14.80 13.97 -5.08
N SER A 135 15.45 14.30 -6.19
CA SER A 135 16.89 14.63 -6.22
C SER A 135 17.17 16.12 -6.06
N HIS A 136 16.14 16.98 -6.08
CA HIS A 136 16.33 18.41 -5.90
C HIS A 136 16.77 18.71 -4.46
N PRO A 137 17.84 19.50 -4.26
CA PRO A 137 18.20 19.99 -2.94
C PRO A 137 17.06 20.86 -2.41
N VAL A 138 16.73 20.76 -1.12
CA VAL A 138 15.62 21.52 -0.53
C VAL A 138 15.87 23.03 -0.61
N THR A 139 17.13 23.46 -0.56
CA THR A 139 17.57 24.86 -0.71
C THR A 139 17.22 25.47 -2.07
N ARG A 140 16.94 24.65 -3.09
CA ARG A 140 16.37 25.13 -4.36
C ARG A 140 15.01 25.81 -4.17
N TYR A 141 14.21 25.32 -3.23
CA TYR A 141 12.86 25.83 -2.94
C TYR A 141 12.82 26.74 -1.73
N ILE A 142 13.70 26.49 -0.76
CA ILE A 142 13.80 27.23 0.50
C ILE A 142 15.25 27.69 0.68
N PRO A 143 15.71 28.69 -0.10
CA PRO A 143 17.07 29.24 0.03
C PRO A 143 17.34 29.82 1.42
N GLU A 144 16.30 30.13 2.20
CA GLU A 144 16.38 30.58 3.58
C GLU A 144 17.03 29.54 4.51
N LEU A 145 17.08 28.25 4.13
CA LEU A 145 17.80 27.22 4.89
C LEU A 145 19.33 27.31 4.73
N ALA A 146 19.82 28.03 3.71
CA ALA A 146 21.25 28.20 3.50
C ALA A 146 21.87 29.09 4.61
N GLY A 147 23.13 28.82 4.97
CA GLY A 147 23.94 29.75 5.76
C GLY A 147 24.02 29.52 7.28
N ASN A 148 23.98 28.28 7.77
CA ASN A 148 24.25 28.00 9.19
C ASN A 148 25.73 28.30 9.55
N LYS A 149 25.94 29.03 10.65
CA LYS A 149 27.23 29.55 11.12
C LYS A 149 28.14 28.55 11.87
N SER A 150 27.64 27.40 12.33
CA SER A 150 28.45 26.45 13.12
C SER A 150 29.20 25.45 12.24
N GLU A 151 30.52 25.42 12.27
CA GLU A 151 31.32 24.42 11.52
C GLU A 151 31.24 23.00 12.11
N ASN A 152 30.67 22.83 13.30
CA ASN A 152 30.55 21.53 13.95
C ASN A 152 29.33 20.75 13.41
N PRO A 153 29.51 19.57 12.78
CA PRO A 153 28.40 18.78 12.23
C PRO A 153 27.44 18.23 13.30
N LEU A 154 27.79 18.29 14.59
CA LEU A 154 26.88 17.92 15.69
C LEU A 154 25.90 19.04 16.06
N ASP A 155 26.16 20.27 15.62
CA ASP A 155 25.39 21.45 15.97
C ASP A 155 24.51 21.94 14.80
N ARG A 156 24.69 21.41 13.58
CA ARG A 156 23.92 21.84 12.40
C ARG A 156 23.53 20.70 11.47
N ILE A 157 22.39 20.87 10.81
CA ILE A 157 22.02 20.10 9.62
C ILE A 157 22.68 20.77 8.41
N ASP A 158 23.38 19.99 7.58
CA ASP A 158 23.89 20.48 6.31
C ASP A 158 22.78 20.44 5.25
N TRP A 159 22.10 21.57 5.07
CA TRP A 159 20.94 21.68 4.19
C TRP A 159 21.26 21.54 2.71
N ASP A 160 22.54 21.64 2.31
CA ASP A 160 22.97 21.42 0.93
C ASP A 160 22.98 19.92 0.55
N GLU A 161 23.07 19.02 1.54
CA GLU A 161 22.95 17.57 1.35
C GLU A 161 21.50 17.07 1.43
N ILE A 162 20.58 17.90 1.93
CA ILE A 162 19.18 17.52 2.11
C ILE A 162 18.40 17.72 0.81
N THR A 163 17.77 16.64 0.34
CA THR A 163 16.89 16.67 -0.83
C THR A 163 15.41 16.66 -0.45
N VAL A 164 14.54 17.10 -1.35
CA VAL A 164 13.08 16.94 -1.17
C VAL A 164 12.72 15.46 -0.95
N GLY A 165 13.38 14.54 -1.67
CA GLY A 165 13.19 13.10 -1.51
C GLY A 165 13.52 12.62 -0.10
N SER A 166 14.63 13.08 0.48
CA SER A 166 15.01 12.74 1.86
C SER A 166 14.03 13.26 2.91
N LEU A 167 13.34 14.37 2.65
CA LEU A 167 12.27 14.86 3.53
C LEU A 167 11.01 14.01 3.37
N LEU A 168 10.62 13.72 2.13
CA LEU A 168 9.44 12.90 1.82
C LEU A 168 9.54 11.50 2.43
N SER A 169 10.74 10.91 2.43
CA SER A 169 11.03 9.56 2.95
C SER A 169 11.52 9.52 4.40
N HIS A 170 11.50 10.64 5.13
CA HIS A 170 11.98 10.71 6.51
C HIS A 170 13.47 10.36 6.70
N GLN A 171 14.31 10.57 5.69
CA GLN A 171 15.74 10.26 5.69
C GLN A 171 16.65 11.49 5.83
N ALA A 172 16.10 12.69 6.03
CA ALA A 172 16.88 13.92 6.19
C ALA A 172 17.64 14.02 7.54
N GLY A 173 17.43 13.11 8.49
CA GLY A 173 18.13 13.09 9.78
C GLY A 173 17.71 14.17 10.78
N THR A 174 16.74 15.03 10.41
CA THR A 174 16.25 16.12 11.26
C THR A 174 15.48 15.60 12.47
N GLY A 175 14.60 14.61 12.28
CA GLY A 175 13.74 14.06 13.34
C GLY A 175 12.58 14.97 13.73
N GLY A 176 11.94 14.66 14.86
CA GLY A 176 10.79 15.40 15.36
C GLY A 176 11.07 16.88 15.63
N ALA A 177 10.05 17.71 15.47
CA ALA A 177 10.12 19.17 15.68
C ALA A 177 9.01 19.64 16.62
N THR A 178 8.80 18.94 17.74
CA THR A 178 7.76 19.25 18.72
C THR A 178 7.87 20.68 19.23
N ASP A 179 9.07 21.16 19.55
CA ASP A 179 9.26 22.53 20.04
C ASP A 179 8.88 23.58 18.99
N LEU A 180 9.16 23.31 17.71
CA LEU A 180 8.69 24.13 16.60
C LEU A 180 7.16 24.12 16.58
N LEU A 181 6.52 22.96 16.58
CA LEU A 181 5.05 22.86 16.56
C LEU A 181 4.41 23.60 17.74
N VAL A 182 4.95 23.46 18.96
CA VAL A 182 4.48 24.19 20.14
C VAL A 182 4.65 25.70 19.96
N LYS A 183 5.81 26.14 19.43
CA LYS A 183 6.05 27.56 19.11
C LYS A 183 5.04 28.09 18.09
N LEU A 184 4.76 27.33 17.03
CA LEU A 184 3.81 27.71 15.99
C LEU A 184 2.36 27.77 16.52
N LEU A 185 1.95 26.81 17.35
CA LEU A 185 0.62 26.78 17.96
C LEU A 185 0.38 27.93 18.95
N ASN A 186 1.44 28.40 19.61
CA ASN A 186 1.37 29.51 20.57
C ASN A 186 1.68 30.87 19.93
N ALA A 187 1.93 30.93 18.62
CA ALA A 187 2.25 32.18 17.94
C ALA A 187 1.04 33.11 17.94
N THR A 188 1.27 34.40 18.25
CA THR A 188 0.24 35.43 18.24
C THR A 188 0.02 36.06 16.85
N THR A 189 0.92 35.78 15.92
CA THR A 189 0.88 36.18 14.52
C THR A 189 1.10 34.97 13.64
N GLU A 190 0.61 35.00 12.41
CA GLU A 190 0.81 33.91 11.45
C GLU A 190 2.31 33.69 11.21
N PRO A 191 2.86 32.50 11.51
CA PRO A 191 4.27 32.25 11.31
C PRO A 191 4.64 32.20 9.83
N THR A 192 5.80 32.73 9.50
CA THR A 192 6.31 32.80 8.12
C THR A 192 7.23 31.63 7.79
N ILE A 193 7.56 31.48 6.50
CA ILE A 193 8.61 30.55 6.06
C ILE A 193 9.95 30.85 6.74
N GLU A 194 10.29 32.12 7.02
CA GLU A 194 11.53 32.47 7.71
C GLU A 194 11.49 32.01 9.18
N ASP A 195 10.33 32.03 9.84
CA ASP A 195 10.21 31.54 11.23
C ASP A 195 10.49 30.03 11.31
N VAL A 196 10.04 29.27 10.32
CA VAL A 196 10.31 27.84 10.20
C VAL A 196 11.74 27.58 9.75
N ALA A 197 12.20 28.25 8.70
CA ALA A 197 13.53 28.06 8.13
C ALA A 197 14.61 28.44 9.13
N SER A 198 14.50 29.58 9.82
CA SER A 198 15.46 29.99 10.85
C SER A 198 15.50 29.03 12.04
N TYR A 199 14.36 28.50 12.48
CA TYR A 199 14.36 27.47 13.52
C TYR A 199 15.07 26.19 13.04
N MET A 200 14.70 25.70 11.85
CA MET A 200 15.28 24.48 11.28
C MET A 200 16.77 24.64 10.95
N ARG A 201 17.20 25.84 10.55
CA ARG A 201 18.59 26.19 10.26
C ARG A 201 19.41 26.37 11.54
N ASP A 202 18.95 27.21 12.47
CA ASP A 202 19.81 27.73 13.55
C ASP A 202 19.58 27.06 14.91
N VAL A 203 18.41 26.46 15.14
CA VAL A 203 18.03 25.87 16.43
C VAL A 203 18.00 24.35 16.37
N LYS A 204 17.49 23.79 15.28
CA LYS A 204 17.33 22.35 15.13
C LYS A 204 18.68 21.67 14.91
N ARG A 205 19.07 20.86 15.88
CA ARG A 205 20.24 19.97 15.78
C ARG A 205 19.90 18.69 15.02
N PRO A 206 20.85 18.11 14.27
CA PRO A 206 20.64 16.81 13.63
C PRO A 206 20.44 15.74 14.70
N THR A 207 19.46 14.86 14.50
CA THR A 207 19.28 13.66 15.34
C THR A 207 20.06 12.48 14.78
N MET A 208 20.25 12.46 13.47
CA MET A 208 21.01 11.47 12.74
C MET A 208 21.64 12.13 11.50
N SER A 209 22.71 11.56 10.95
CA SER A 209 23.18 11.98 9.63
C SER A 209 22.14 11.63 8.55
N PRO A 210 22.06 12.39 7.45
CA PRO A 210 21.16 12.07 6.34
C PRO A 210 21.37 10.63 5.85
N TYR A 211 20.28 9.97 5.46
CA TYR A 211 20.23 8.59 4.93
C TYR A 211 20.78 7.48 5.84
N HIS A 212 21.11 7.75 7.11
CA HIS A 212 21.57 6.72 8.03
C HIS A 212 20.46 5.71 8.37
N THR A 213 19.26 6.20 8.68
CA THR A 213 18.04 5.42 8.87
C THR A 213 16.83 6.34 8.73
N SER A 214 15.64 5.77 8.54
CA SER A 214 14.41 6.56 8.53
C SER A 214 14.06 7.04 9.93
N LEU A 215 13.78 8.33 10.06
CA LEU A 215 13.43 9.00 11.31
C LEU A 215 12.27 9.97 11.06
N TYR A 216 11.11 9.61 11.59
CA TYR A 216 9.87 10.37 11.43
C TYR A 216 10.07 11.86 11.78
N SER A 217 9.61 12.76 10.91
CA SER A 217 9.86 14.19 11.02
C SER A 217 8.66 15.03 10.56
N ASP A 218 7.97 15.64 11.52
CA ASP A 218 6.98 16.70 11.24
C ASP A 218 7.66 17.99 10.78
N GLY A 219 8.88 18.28 11.25
CA GLY A 219 9.66 19.43 10.81
C GLY A 219 10.01 19.36 9.32
N GLY A 220 10.40 18.16 8.84
CA GLY A 220 10.63 17.94 7.42
C GLY A 220 9.38 18.11 6.58
N TYR A 221 8.22 17.65 7.05
CA TYR A 221 6.95 17.87 6.38
C TYR A 221 6.45 19.32 6.46
N SER A 222 6.84 20.06 7.50
CA SER A 222 6.60 21.51 7.57
C SER A 222 7.39 22.26 6.50
N LEU A 223 8.63 21.84 6.21
CA LEU A 223 9.38 22.35 5.05
C LEU A 223 8.71 21.95 3.73
N LEU A 224 8.18 20.73 3.61
CA LEU A 224 7.48 20.29 2.41
C LEU A 224 6.19 21.06 2.12
N THR A 225 5.51 21.60 3.15
CA THR A 225 4.43 22.60 2.98
C THR A 225 4.90 23.74 2.08
N TYR A 226 6.06 24.31 2.38
CA TYR A 226 6.63 25.44 1.64
C TYR A 226 7.25 25.03 0.31
N VAL A 227 7.81 23.83 0.19
CA VAL A 227 8.25 23.29 -1.10
C VAL A 227 7.07 23.28 -2.07
N LEU A 228 5.93 22.72 -1.68
CA LEU A 228 4.74 22.69 -2.53
C LEU A 228 4.24 24.11 -2.86
N ALA A 229 4.21 25.00 -1.86
CA ALA A 229 3.79 26.38 -2.07
C ALA A 229 4.70 27.13 -3.06
N ARG A 230 6.02 26.94 -2.98
CA ARG A 230 7.01 27.54 -3.90
C ARG A 230 6.96 26.92 -5.29
N MET A 231 6.68 25.61 -5.40
CA MET A 231 6.50 24.93 -6.69
C MET A 231 5.29 25.45 -7.48
N THR A 232 4.25 25.91 -6.78
CA THR A 232 2.99 26.35 -7.40
C THR A 232 2.81 27.86 -7.42
N GLY A 233 3.53 28.59 -6.56
CA GLY A 233 3.30 30.01 -6.32
C GLY A 233 2.02 30.30 -5.52
N LYS A 234 1.44 29.29 -4.84
CA LYS A 234 0.17 29.38 -4.10
C LYS A 234 0.33 28.92 -2.65
N PRO A 235 -0.49 29.40 -1.70
CA PRO A 235 -0.56 28.82 -0.36
C PRO A 235 -0.84 27.32 -0.39
N TYR A 236 -0.37 26.56 0.61
CA TYR A 236 -0.48 25.09 0.62
C TYR A 236 -1.90 24.60 0.37
N GLY A 237 -2.89 25.19 1.06
CA GLY A 237 -4.29 24.79 0.94
C GLY A 237 -4.88 24.98 -0.46
N GLU A 238 -4.46 26.02 -1.18
CA GLU A 238 -4.88 26.24 -2.58
C GLU A 238 -4.15 25.28 -3.53
N ALA A 239 -2.83 25.11 -3.32
CA ALA A 239 -2.00 24.23 -4.13
C ALA A 239 -2.51 22.77 -4.09
N ILE A 240 -2.78 22.25 -2.89
CA ILE A 240 -3.25 20.87 -2.74
C ILE A 240 -4.68 20.69 -3.28
N LYS A 241 -5.53 21.71 -3.12
CA LYS A 241 -6.88 21.69 -3.68
C LYS A 241 -6.85 21.59 -5.19
N GLU A 242 -6.07 22.43 -5.86
CA GLU A 242 -5.96 22.43 -7.32
C GLU A 242 -5.30 21.17 -7.88
N ILE A 243 -4.27 20.64 -7.20
CA ILE A 243 -3.50 19.49 -7.70
C ILE A 243 -4.21 18.16 -7.41
N ILE A 244 -4.89 18.05 -6.26
CA ILE A 244 -5.45 16.78 -5.77
C ILE A 244 -6.96 16.82 -5.62
N PHE A 245 -7.50 17.79 -4.88
CA PHE A 245 -8.92 17.72 -4.48
C PHE A 245 -9.85 17.95 -5.67
N ASP A 246 -9.59 18.96 -6.50
CA ASP A 246 -10.43 19.28 -7.64
C ASP A 246 -10.37 18.23 -8.76
N PRO A 247 -9.18 17.72 -9.17
CA PRO A 247 -9.10 16.70 -10.21
C PRO A 247 -9.69 15.34 -9.81
N LEU A 248 -9.74 15.03 -8.52
CA LEU A 248 -10.26 13.76 -7.99
C LEU A 248 -11.66 13.90 -7.35
N GLU A 249 -12.27 15.08 -7.44
CA GLU A 249 -13.57 15.39 -6.85
C GLU A 249 -13.63 15.04 -5.34
N LEU A 250 -12.61 15.46 -4.56
CA LEU A 250 -12.57 15.26 -3.11
C LEU A 250 -13.31 16.39 -2.39
N ASP A 251 -14.63 16.44 -2.60
CA ASP A 251 -15.49 17.59 -2.27
C ASP A 251 -15.57 17.95 -0.77
N HIS A 252 -15.21 17.01 0.11
CA HIS A 252 -15.24 17.17 1.57
C HIS A 252 -13.83 17.29 2.18
N MET A 253 -12.77 17.25 1.36
CA MET A 253 -11.41 17.47 1.83
C MET A 253 -11.05 18.95 1.88
N SER A 254 -10.32 19.33 2.93
CA SER A 254 -9.83 20.70 3.09
C SER A 254 -8.55 20.74 3.90
N SER A 255 -7.73 21.76 3.65
CA SER A 255 -6.54 22.09 4.45
C SER A 255 -6.92 23.09 5.55
N GLY A 256 -7.63 22.60 6.56
CA GLY A 256 -8.18 23.39 7.65
C GLY A 256 -9.53 22.87 8.09
N ALA A 257 -10.02 23.34 9.24
CA ALA A 257 -11.36 22.96 9.69
C ALA A 257 -12.41 23.50 8.69
N PRO A 258 -13.42 22.71 8.31
CA PRO A 258 -14.51 23.19 7.49
C PRO A 258 -15.20 24.41 8.14
N ASN A 259 -15.23 25.53 7.42
CA ASN A 259 -15.89 26.77 7.85
C ASN A 259 -17.27 26.95 7.22
N ARG A 260 -17.81 25.88 6.61
CA ARG A 260 -19.00 25.91 5.77
C ARG A 260 -20.09 25.04 6.39
N SER A 261 -21.32 25.52 6.41
CA SER A 261 -22.46 24.83 7.03
C SER A 261 -22.94 23.62 6.22
N ASP A 262 -22.47 23.46 4.98
CA ASP A 262 -22.79 22.36 4.06
C ASP A 262 -21.83 21.16 4.17
N ILE A 263 -20.80 21.22 5.03
CA ILE A 263 -19.94 20.07 5.33
C ILE A 263 -20.20 19.60 6.75
N ASP A 264 -20.58 18.33 6.86
CA ASP A 264 -20.75 17.64 8.13
C ASP A 264 -19.38 17.26 8.70
N GLY A 265 -19.19 17.45 10.00
CA GLY A 265 -17.93 17.16 10.67
C GLY A 265 -18.12 16.49 12.03
N ILE A 266 -17.04 15.88 12.52
CA ILE A 266 -16.93 15.42 13.90
C ILE A 266 -16.21 16.52 14.72
N ASP A 267 -16.95 17.55 15.12
CA ASP A 267 -16.44 18.62 15.98
C ASP A 267 -16.66 18.29 17.45
N ARG A 268 -15.60 17.85 18.14
CA ARG A 268 -15.68 17.47 19.55
C ARG A 268 -15.61 18.64 20.54
N ARG A 269 -15.44 19.89 20.10
CA ARG A 269 -15.38 21.07 21.00
C ARG A 269 -16.59 21.22 21.94
N PRO A 270 -17.84 20.92 21.53
CA PRO A 270 -19.00 20.99 22.42
C PRO A 270 -18.98 20.01 23.60
N ILE A 271 -18.15 18.97 23.54
CA ILE A 271 -18.06 17.91 24.54
C ILE A 271 -16.64 17.75 25.14
N SER A 272 -15.64 18.44 24.59
CA SER A 272 -14.25 18.38 25.05
C SER A 272 -13.53 19.71 24.84
N ASN A 273 -13.00 20.27 25.94
CA ASN A 273 -12.19 21.50 25.91
C ASN A 273 -10.77 21.29 25.40
N THR A 274 -10.33 20.04 25.20
CA THR A 274 -9.00 19.68 24.71
C THR A 274 -9.01 19.21 23.25
N SER A 275 -10.15 19.37 22.56
CA SER A 275 -10.27 18.90 21.19
C SER A 275 -9.25 19.57 20.26
N ALA A 276 -8.63 18.77 19.40
CA ALA A 276 -7.72 19.27 18.37
C ALA A 276 -8.45 19.86 17.16
N TRP A 277 -9.79 19.90 17.15
CA TRP A 277 -10.54 20.51 16.06
C TRP A 277 -10.22 22.01 15.92
N GLY A 278 -9.82 22.43 14.72
CA GLY A 278 -9.46 23.82 14.40
C GLY A 278 -7.97 24.14 14.59
N LEU A 279 -7.19 23.28 15.25
CA LEU A 279 -5.75 23.50 15.46
C LEU A 279 -4.95 23.29 14.16
N ASN A 280 -4.72 24.35 13.38
CA ASN A 280 -4.10 24.27 12.05
C ASN A 280 -3.07 25.40 11.83
N PRO A 281 -1.86 25.33 12.41
CA PRO A 281 -0.83 26.28 12.02
C PRO A 281 -0.47 26.03 10.56
N GLU A 282 -0.62 27.04 9.68
CA GLU A 282 -0.34 26.94 8.25
C GLU A 282 1.04 26.33 7.94
N PRO A 283 2.12 26.67 8.68
CA PRO A 283 3.44 26.11 8.40
C PRO A 283 3.53 24.58 8.55
N ALA A 284 2.63 23.98 9.34
CA ALA A 284 2.56 22.52 9.52
C ALA A 284 1.38 21.89 8.77
N ALA A 285 0.71 22.63 7.87
CA ALA A 285 -0.46 22.15 7.13
C ALA A 285 -0.13 20.89 6.32
N GLY A 286 1.04 20.82 5.66
CA GLY A 286 1.52 19.63 4.96
C GLY A 286 1.89 18.44 5.86
N SER A 287 1.99 18.66 7.17
CA SER A 287 2.29 17.61 8.14
C SER A 287 1.03 16.91 8.67
N GLY A 288 -0.05 17.65 8.93
CA GLY A 288 -1.23 17.12 9.62
C GLY A 288 -2.49 17.98 9.55
N GLY A 289 -2.58 18.88 8.57
CA GLY A 289 -3.65 19.88 8.46
C GLY A 289 -4.89 19.44 7.67
N ILE A 290 -4.89 18.27 7.02
CA ILE A 290 -6.02 17.84 6.19
C ILE A 290 -7.15 17.27 7.03
N TYR A 291 -8.34 17.75 6.70
CA TYR A 291 -9.63 17.22 7.09
C TYR A 291 -10.21 16.45 5.90
N GLY A 292 -10.84 15.31 6.16
CA GLY A 292 -11.46 14.51 5.11
C GLY A 292 -12.45 13.48 5.65
N SER A 293 -13.17 12.85 4.73
CA SER A 293 -14.18 11.84 4.99
C SER A 293 -13.72 10.45 4.47
N THR A 294 -14.37 9.37 4.89
CA THR A 294 -14.06 8.03 4.36
C THR A 294 -14.38 7.92 2.87
N GLN A 295 -15.41 8.64 2.40
CA GLN A 295 -15.73 8.74 0.96
C GLN A 295 -14.58 9.32 0.15
N ASP A 296 -13.95 10.40 0.61
CA ASP A 296 -12.87 11.05 -0.11
C ASP A 296 -11.54 10.29 0.05
N LEU A 297 -11.28 9.69 1.21
CA LEU A 297 -10.14 8.79 1.40
C LEU A 297 -10.22 7.58 0.47
N ARG A 298 -11.42 7.03 0.26
CA ARG A 298 -11.67 6.01 -0.76
C ARG A 298 -11.35 6.52 -2.16
N ARG A 299 -11.87 7.68 -2.56
CA ARG A 299 -11.61 8.26 -3.90
C ARG A 299 -10.10 8.46 -4.13
N ALA A 300 -9.39 9.02 -3.15
CA ALA A 300 -7.95 9.19 -3.20
C ALA A 300 -7.19 7.84 -3.27
N GLY A 301 -7.57 6.86 -2.45
CA GLY A 301 -6.99 5.52 -2.48
C GLY A 301 -7.21 4.79 -3.80
N LEU A 302 -8.41 4.91 -4.37
CA LEU A 302 -8.75 4.39 -5.70
C LEU A 302 -7.95 5.10 -6.79
N SER A 303 -7.78 6.42 -6.73
CA SER A 303 -6.95 7.18 -7.67
C SER A 303 -5.50 6.70 -7.70
N ILE A 304 -4.92 6.39 -6.53
CA ILE A 304 -3.58 5.80 -6.43
C ILE A 304 -3.56 4.38 -7.02
N LEU A 305 -4.45 3.48 -6.59
CA LEU A 305 -4.54 2.11 -7.12
C LEU A 305 -4.77 2.09 -8.64
N ASN A 306 -5.54 3.05 -9.17
CA ASN A 306 -5.87 3.15 -10.58
C ASN A 306 -4.86 3.94 -11.40
N SER A 307 -3.93 4.65 -10.75
CA SER A 307 -3.01 5.60 -11.41
C SER A 307 -3.77 6.63 -12.24
N GLU A 308 -4.77 7.27 -11.62
CA GLU A 308 -5.63 8.26 -12.28
C GLU A 308 -4.94 9.61 -12.42
N LEU A 309 -4.27 10.08 -11.36
CA LEU A 309 -3.53 11.36 -11.41
C LEU A 309 -2.09 11.21 -11.91
N LEU A 310 -1.41 10.13 -11.53
CA LEU A 310 -0.01 9.85 -11.89
C LEU A 310 0.04 8.76 -12.95
N SER A 311 1.05 8.79 -13.81
CA SER A 311 1.35 7.63 -14.65
C SER A 311 1.63 6.42 -13.76
N ALA A 312 1.26 5.21 -14.18
CA ALA A 312 1.50 4.05 -13.34
C ALA A 312 2.97 3.72 -13.09
N ALA A 313 3.88 4.08 -14.00
CA ALA A 313 5.30 3.95 -13.72
C ALA A 313 5.69 4.85 -12.53
N THR A 314 5.19 6.08 -12.51
CA THR A 314 5.38 7.04 -11.41
C THR A 314 4.72 6.54 -10.12
N THR A 315 3.47 6.10 -10.17
CA THR A 315 2.76 5.55 -9.00
C THR A 315 3.50 4.35 -8.42
N GLN A 316 3.90 3.39 -9.25
CA GLN A 316 4.62 2.20 -8.79
C GLN A 316 5.99 2.54 -8.22
N ALA A 317 6.71 3.51 -8.80
CA ALA A 317 7.98 3.99 -8.27
C ALA A 317 7.81 4.68 -6.91
N TRP A 318 6.79 5.52 -6.76
CA TRP A 318 6.45 6.18 -5.50
C TRP A 318 6.06 5.21 -4.39
N MET A 319 5.37 4.12 -4.74
CA MET A 319 5.03 3.03 -3.84
C MET A 319 6.19 2.05 -3.62
N LYS A 320 7.45 2.36 -3.91
CA LYS A 320 8.58 1.51 -3.50
C LYS A 320 9.12 1.95 -2.13
N PRO A 321 9.65 1.00 -1.34
CA PRO A 321 10.36 1.35 -0.11
C PRO A 321 11.60 2.19 -0.45
N MET A 322 11.84 3.22 0.37
CA MET A 322 13.02 4.09 0.33
C MET A 322 14.05 3.69 1.41
N SER A 323 13.61 2.95 2.42
CA SER A 323 14.45 2.43 3.51
C SER A 323 13.81 1.18 4.14
N GLY A 324 14.64 0.31 4.71
CA GLY A 324 14.18 -0.63 5.75
C GLY A 324 14.22 0.02 7.13
N THR A 325 13.64 -0.66 8.12
CA THR A 325 13.88 -0.38 9.54
C THR A 325 14.75 -1.50 10.15
N GLY A 326 14.89 -1.54 11.48
CA GLY A 326 15.47 -2.69 12.17
C GLY A 326 14.59 -3.96 12.12
N SER A 327 13.40 -3.88 11.51
CA SER A 327 12.47 -4.98 11.32
C SER A 327 12.47 -5.46 9.87
N LEU A 328 12.33 -6.78 9.67
CA LEU A 328 12.19 -7.38 8.34
C LEU A 328 10.81 -7.10 7.70
N VAL A 329 9.83 -6.72 8.52
CA VAL A 329 8.42 -6.58 8.10
C VAL A 329 7.94 -5.14 8.00
N GLU A 330 8.77 -4.17 8.37
CA GLU A 330 8.43 -2.76 8.36
C GLU A 330 9.41 -2.00 7.47
N LEU A 331 8.88 -1.35 6.44
CA LEU A 331 9.66 -0.54 5.49
C LEU A 331 9.06 0.86 5.41
N VAL A 332 9.91 1.83 5.07
CA VAL A 332 9.53 3.24 4.97
C VAL A 332 9.62 3.67 3.51
N GLY A 333 8.52 4.18 2.97
CA GLY A 333 8.42 4.83 1.67
C GLY A 333 8.35 6.35 1.82
N ALA A 334 7.69 7.03 0.88
CA ALA A 334 7.64 8.49 0.82
C ALA A 334 6.19 9.04 0.83
N PRO A 335 5.40 8.96 1.92
CA PRO A 335 5.77 8.57 3.29
C PRO A 335 5.14 7.25 3.74
N TRP A 336 4.98 6.29 2.82
CA TRP A 336 4.31 5.02 3.13
C TRP A 336 4.93 4.30 4.35
N GLU A 337 4.07 3.84 5.26
CA GLU A 337 4.36 2.84 6.28
C GLU A 337 4.04 1.48 5.65
N ILE A 338 5.05 0.83 5.07
CA ILE A 338 4.86 -0.39 4.29
C ILE A 338 5.01 -1.59 5.22
N GLN A 339 3.90 -2.28 5.44
CA GLN A 339 3.84 -3.51 6.23
C GLN A 339 4.00 -4.70 5.29
N ARG A 340 5.11 -5.43 5.43
CA ARG A 340 5.34 -6.66 4.70
C ARG A 340 4.64 -7.80 5.41
N LEU A 341 3.54 -8.22 4.83
CA LEU A 341 2.67 -9.26 5.34
C LEU A 341 3.08 -10.63 4.85
N THR A 342 2.77 -11.62 5.66
CA THR A 342 2.84 -13.03 5.32
C THR A 342 1.41 -13.56 5.24
N ILE A 343 0.92 -13.83 4.03
CA ILE A 343 -0.49 -14.21 3.78
C ILE A 343 -0.56 -15.62 3.21
N PRO A 344 -1.65 -16.40 3.48
CA PRO A 344 -1.82 -17.73 2.91
C PRO A 344 -1.71 -17.72 1.38
N ALA A 345 -0.86 -18.56 0.80
CA ALA A 345 -0.66 -18.59 -0.66
C ALA A 345 -1.88 -19.14 -1.43
N THR A 346 -2.68 -19.98 -0.77
CA THR A 346 -3.98 -20.48 -1.21
C THR A 346 -4.81 -20.86 0.03
N PRO A 347 -6.15 -20.95 -0.05
CA PRO A 347 -6.95 -21.54 1.02
C PRO A 347 -6.48 -22.98 1.33
N GLY A 348 -6.35 -23.31 2.61
CA GLY A 348 -5.89 -24.62 3.06
C GLY A 348 -4.57 -24.57 3.84
N PRO A 349 -3.45 -25.10 3.31
CA PRO A 349 -2.25 -25.37 4.10
C PRO A 349 -1.61 -24.09 4.63
N ASP A 350 -0.80 -24.26 5.68
CA ASP A 350 -0.05 -23.22 6.39
C ASP A 350 1.05 -22.51 5.56
N ARG A 351 1.05 -22.67 4.23
CA ARG A 351 2.04 -22.04 3.35
C ARG A 351 1.66 -20.62 3.00
N THR A 352 2.64 -19.74 3.11
CA THR A 352 2.42 -18.31 2.93
C THR A 352 3.32 -17.71 1.87
N ARG A 353 2.87 -16.58 1.31
CA ARG A 353 3.65 -15.70 0.44
C ARG A 353 3.80 -14.33 1.10
N ILE A 354 4.77 -13.58 0.59
CA ILE A 354 4.95 -12.18 0.95
C ILE A 354 3.99 -11.31 0.13
N SER A 355 3.37 -10.32 0.78
CA SER A 355 2.61 -9.24 0.16
C SER A 355 2.84 -7.95 0.94
N ASP A 356 3.06 -6.84 0.27
CA ASP A 356 3.28 -5.55 0.93
C ASP A 356 1.96 -4.77 1.01
N LEU A 357 1.59 -4.33 2.21
CA LEU A 357 0.45 -3.47 2.50
C LEU A 357 0.95 -2.04 2.73
N TYR A 358 0.46 -1.10 1.94
CA TYR A 358 0.88 0.29 1.96
C TYR A 358 -0.04 1.09 2.87
N THR A 359 0.45 1.46 4.04
CA THR A 359 -0.38 2.15 5.03
C THR A 359 0.14 3.55 5.31
N LYS A 360 -0.72 4.41 5.86
CA LYS A 360 -0.31 5.62 6.55
C LYS A 360 -1.25 5.86 7.71
N ALA A 361 -0.71 5.87 8.93
CA ALA A 361 -1.46 6.29 10.11
C ALA A 361 -1.41 7.81 10.30
N GLY A 362 -2.43 8.35 10.96
CA GLY A 362 -2.51 9.75 11.37
C GLY A 362 -3.14 9.90 12.74
N GLY A 363 -2.75 10.96 13.45
CA GLY A 363 -3.34 11.29 14.74
C GLY A 363 -3.05 12.73 15.15
N ASN A 364 -4.10 13.42 15.60
CA ASN A 364 -4.05 14.78 16.15
C ASN A 364 -4.95 14.83 17.38
N GLY A 365 -4.37 14.79 18.57
CA GLY A 365 -5.13 14.80 19.83
C GLY A 365 -6.18 13.70 19.87
N ASP A 366 -7.45 14.09 19.90
CA ASP A 366 -8.65 13.26 19.98
C ASP A 366 -9.16 12.74 18.62
N TYR A 367 -8.31 12.76 17.58
CA TYR A 367 -8.60 12.23 16.26
C TYR A 367 -7.50 11.31 15.77
N ALA A 368 -7.88 10.25 15.05
CA ALA A 368 -6.98 9.32 14.40
C ALA A 368 -7.53 8.89 13.04
N ALA A 369 -6.63 8.50 12.15
CA ALA A 369 -6.98 7.99 10.84
C ALA A 369 -5.99 6.94 10.34
N ILE A 370 -6.45 6.09 9.43
CA ILE A 370 -5.59 5.20 8.64
C ILE A 370 -6.11 5.17 7.20
N LEU A 371 -5.19 5.18 6.24
CA LEU A 371 -5.43 4.73 4.88
C LEU A 371 -4.49 3.56 4.59
N ALA A 372 -5.01 2.50 3.99
CA ALA A 372 -4.24 1.33 3.59
C ALA A 372 -4.61 0.86 2.19
N LEU A 373 -3.62 0.50 1.38
CA LEU A 373 -3.78 0.02 0.02
C LEU A 373 -3.05 -1.31 -0.16
N SER A 374 -3.71 -2.26 -0.82
CA SER A 374 -3.13 -3.54 -1.22
C SER A 374 -3.18 -3.70 -2.74
N PRO A 375 -2.15 -3.24 -3.47
CA PRO A 375 -2.10 -3.32 -4.93
C PRO A 375 -2.22 -4.74 -5.47
N ASP A 376 -1.64 -5.74 -4.76
CA ASP A 376 -1.73 -7.16 -5.10
C ASP A 376 -3.19 -7.62 -5.24
N HIS A 377 -4.08 -7.08 -4.41
CA HIS A 377 -5.49 -7.49 -4.34
C HIS A 377 -6.45 -6.47 -4.97
N GLY A 378 -5.96 -5.29 -5.39
CA GLY A 378 -6.81 -4.23 -5.93
C GLY A 378 -7.86 -3.74 -4.95
N ILE A 379 -7.56 -3.79 -3.64
CA ILE A 379 -8.43 -3.29 -2.58
C ILE A 379 -7.66 -2.33 -1.66
N GLY A 380 -8.40 -1.52 -0.93
CA GLY A 380 -7.88 -0.69 0.15
C GLY A 380 -8.93 -0.50 1.23
N TYR A 381 -8.52 0.10 2.35
CA TYR A 381 -9.43 0.49 3.41
C TYR A 381 -9.02 1.82 4.04
N SER A 382 -10.00 2.51 4.61
CA SER A 382 -9.81 3.73 5.37
C SER A 382 -10.56 3.66 6.70
N LEU A 383 -10.02 4.37 7.69
CA LEU A 383 -10.49 4.43 9.07
C LEU A 383 -10.40 5.88 9.52
N LEU A 384 -11.49 6.41 10.06
CA LEU A 384 -11.52 7.68 10.80
C LEU A 384 -12.05 7.39 12.20
N VAL A 385 -11.35 7.84 13.24
CA VAL A 385 -11.75 7.70 14.65
C VAL A 385 -11.65 9.05 15.33
N ALA A 386 -12.63 9.36 16.17
CA ALA A 386 -12.61 10.51 17.05
C ALA A 386 -13.02 10.07 18.46
N GLY A 387 -12.33 10.55 19.48
CA GLY A 387 -12.33 9.90 20.79
C GLY A 387 -11.18 10.37 21.66
N GLU A 388 -11.35 10.38 22.98
CA GLU A 388 -10.21 10.56 23.89
C GLU A 388 -9.19 9.43 23.70
N SER A 389 -9.69 8.20 23.49
CA SER A 389 -8.90 7.01 23.16
C SER A 389 -8.70 6.77 21.66
N ALA A 390 -9.03 7.73 20.77
CA ALA A 390 -8.90 7.55 19.31
C ALA A 390 -7.48 7.14 18.89
N GLY A 391 -6.48 7.69 19.58
CA GLY A 391 -5.08 7.39 19.32
C GLY A 391 -4.70 5.92 19.53
N THR A 392 -5.28 5.25 20.53
CA THR A 392 -5.02 3.83 20.81
C THR A 392 -6.00 2.93 20.05
N ALA A 393 -7.27 3.33 19.96
CA ALA A 393 -8.35 2.60 19.28
C ALA A 393 -8.06 2.33 17.79
N ARG A 394 -7.29 3.19 17.12
CA ARG A 394 -6.99 3.00 15.69
C ARG A 394 -6.27 1.70 15.37
N TRP A 395 -5.48 1.17 16.30
CA TRP A 395 -4.64 -0.01 16.06
C TRP A 395 -5.43 -1.32 16.05
N PRO A 396 -6.23 -1.67 17.07
CA PRO A 396 -7.08 -2.86 16.98
C PRO A 396 -8.09 -2.76 15.82
N LEU A 397 -8.62 -1.57 15.52
CA LEU A 397 -9.49 -1.36 14.35
C LEU A 397 -8.76 -1.62 13.01
N ARG A 398 -7.51 -1.18 12.89
CA ARG A 398 -6.66 -1.49 11.73
C ARG A 398 -6.46 -2.99 11.56
N ASP A 399 -6.15 -3.65 12.67
CA ASP A 399 -5.78 -5.06 12.67
C ASP A 399 -6.99 -5.91 12.28
N VAL A 400 -8.16 -5.67 12.88
CA VAL A 400 -9.41 -6.34 12.49
C VAL A 400 -9.78 -6.09 11.02
N LEU A 401 -9.60 -4.87 10.49
CA LEU A 401 -9.81 -4.58 9.06
C LEU A 401 -8.84 -5.36 8.16
N GLY A 402 -7.55 -5.28 8.47
CA GLY A 402 -6.49 -5.91 7.69
C GLY A 402 -6.60 -7.43 7.69
N GLU A 403 -6.75 -8.03 8.88
CA GLU A 403 -6.82 -9.48 9.09
C GLU A 403 -8.12 -10.08 8.56
N THR A 404 -9.20 -9.29 8.43
CA THR A 404 -10.45 -9.75 7.84
C THR A 404 -10.43 -9.66 6.32
N PHE A 405 -10.12 -8.49 5.76
CA PHE A 405 -10.36 -8.23 4.34
C PHE A 405 -9.17 -8.57 3.43
N ILE A 406 -7.92 -8.49 3.90
CA ILE A 406 -6.76 -8.83 3.06
C ILE A 406 -6.69 -10.34 2.78
N PRO A 407 -6.81 -11.25 3.77
CA PRO A 407 -6.85 -12.68 3.50
C PRO A 407 -8.08 -13.12 2.70
N ALA A 408 -9.25 -12.50 2.95
CA ALA A 408 -10.46 -12.77 2.17
C ALA A 408 -10.28 -12.38 0.69
N ALA A 409 -9.56 -11.29 0.42
CA ALA A 409 -9.25 -10.89 -0.95
C ALA A 409 -8.28 -11.87 -1.63
N GLU A 410 -7.22 -12.31 -0.95
CA GLU A 410 -6.31 -13.34 -1.46
C GLU A 410 -7.07 -14.64 -1.79
N GLN A 411 -7.95 -15.08 -0.89
CA GLN A 411 -8.79 -16.26 -1.11
C GLN A 411 -9.67 -16.10 -2.36
N ALA A 412 -10.34 -14.96 -2.50
CA ALA A 412 -11.19 -14.69 -3.66
C ALA A 412 -10.40 -14.72 -4.98
N VAL A 413 -9.18 -14.17 -5.00
CA VAL A 413 -8.29 -14.21 -6.17
C VAL A 413 -7.94 -15.65 -6.54
N VAL A 414 -7.62 -16.48 -5.55
CA VAL A 414 -7.30 -17.91 -5.75
C VAL A 414 -8.51 -18.69 -6.29
N GLU A 415 -9.69 -18.46 -5.73
CA GLU A 415 -10.95 -19.08 -6.19
C GLU A 415 -11.28 -18.67 -7.63
N ASN A 416 -11.12 -17.38 -7.97
CA ASN A 416 -11.27 -16.90 -9.34
C ASN A 416 -10.27 -17.57 -10.28
N ALA A 417 -8.99 -17.65 -9.90
CA ALA A 417 -7.96 -18.30 -10.70
C ALA A 417 -8.29 -19.77 -11.01
N LYS A 418 -8.75 -20.52 -10.00
CA LYS A 418 -9.20 -21.93 -10.16
C LYS A 418 -10.36 -22.07 -11.12
N LYS A 419 -11.27 -21.10 -11.18
CA LYS A 419 -12.44 -21.14 -12.05
C LYS A 419 -12.10 -20.71 -13.48
N ASN A 420 -11.33 -19.65 -13.61
CA ASN A 420 -11.26 -18.88 -14.85
C ASN A 420 -9.92 -18.98 -15.58
N LEU A 421 -8.82 -19.30 -14.90
CA LEU A 421 -7.46 -19.21 -15.46
C LEU A 421 -6.78 -20.57 -15.72
N VAL A 422 -7.29 -21.65 -15.13
CA VAL A 422 -6.73 -23.01 -15.31
C VAL A 422 -7.40 -23.72 -16.49
N GLY A 423 -6.70 -24.70 -17.05
CA GLY A 423 -7.22 -25.53 -18.14
C GLY A 423 -6.13 -26.05 -19.06
N LYS A 424 -6.55 -26.77 -20.09
CA LYS A 424 -5.68 -27.22 -21.18
C LYS A 424 -5.84 -26.31 -22.39
N PHE A 425 -4.71 -25.94 -22.99
CA PHE A 425 -4.65 -25.06 -24.14
C PHE A 425 -3.88 -25.75 -25.28
N VAL A 426 -4.40 -25.68 -26.51
CA VAL A 426 -3.85 -26.40 -27.67
C VAL A 426 -3.65 -25.43 -28.83
N ALA A 427 -2.50 -25.52 -29.52
CA ALA A 427 -2.27 -24.79 -30.76
C ALA A 427 -2.98 -25.53 -31.92
N GLU A 428 -4.00 -24.90 -32.48
CA GLU A 428 -4.78 -25.47 -33.59
C GLU A 428 -3.90 -25.58 -34.84
N GLY A 429 -3.87 -26.76 -35.47
CA GLY A 429 -3.05 -27.01 -36.67
C GLY A 429 -1.57 -27.28 -36.42
N VAL A 430 -1.10 -27.30 -35.16
CA VAL A 430 0.28 -27.63 -34.80
C VAL A 430 0.30 -28.85 -33.89
N GLU A 431 0.52 -30.03 -34.49
CA GLU A 431 0.46 -31.30 -33.78
C GLU A 431 1.43 -31.33 -32.58
N GLY A 432 0.98 -31.91 -31.46
CA GLY A 432 1.82 -32.04 -30.27
C GLY A 432 2.12 -30.74 -29.51
N THR A 433 1.55 -29.59 -29.90
CA THR A 433 1.78 -28.30 -29.23
C THR A 433 0.64 -27.93 -28.29
N ASN A 434 0.89 -27.94 -26.97
CA ASN A 434 -0.11 -27.71 -25.94
C ASN A 434 0.51 -27.28 -24.60
N LEU A 435 -0.27 -26.64 -23.73
CA LEU A 435 0.11 -26.39 -22.34
C LEU A 435 -1.05 -26.64 -21.38
N THR A 436 -0.72 -26.89 -20.12
CA THR A 436 -1.71 -27.05 -19.04
C THR A 436 -1.37 -26.12 -17.88
N LEU A 437 -2.34 -25.29 -17.49
CA LEU A 437 -2.23 -24.37 -16.35
C LEU A 437 -3.01 -24.92 -15.15
N THR A 438 -2.45 -24.76 -13.95
CA THR A 438 -3.06 -25.19 -12.69
C THR A 438 -2.98 -24.11 -11.61
N VAL A 439 -3.84 -24.23 -10.60
CA VAL A 439 -3.65 -23.57 -9.30
C VAL A 439 -3.35 -24.67 -8.31
N ASP A 440 -2.15 -24.64 -7.74
CA ASP A 440 -1.68 -25.69 -6.84
C ASP A 440 -1.77 -25.21 -5.40
N THR A 441 -2.31 -26.06 -4.54
CA THR A 441 -2.43 -25.80 -3.10
C THR A 441 -1.07 -25.47 -2.47
N GLY A 442 -1.00 -24.35 -1.75
CA GLY A 442 0.19 -23.85 -1.05
C GLY A 442 1.25 -23.20 -1.96
N LYS A 443 0.94 -22.94 -3.23
CA LYS A 443 1.91 -22.37 -4.19
C LYS A 443 1.31 -21.14 -4.92
N PRO A 444 1.91 -19.94 -4.77
CA PRO A 444 1.44 -18.73 -5.45
C PRO A 444 1.80 -18.75 -6.94
N GLY A 445 1.05 -18.09 -7.82
CA GLY A 445 1.29 -18.16 -9.27
C GLY A 445 0.53 -19.30 -9.96
N LEU A 446 0.30 -19.19 -11.26
CA LEU A 446 -0.26 -20.30 -12.05
C LEU A 446 0.82 -21.37 -12.26
N GLY A 447 0.55 -22.61 -11.92
CA GLY A 447 1.44 -23.73 -12.22
C GLY A 447 1.43 -24.03 -13.72
N LEU A 448 2.61 -24.11 -14.34
CA LEU A 448 2.76 -24.65 -15.68
C LEU A 448 3.00 -26.16 -15.56
N LYS A 449 1.91 -26.93 -15.60
CA LYS A 449 1.95 -28.39 -15.39
C LYS A 449 2.57 -29.14 -16.56
N SER A 450 2.38 -28.65 -17.78
CA SER A 450 3.03 -29.15 -18.99
C SER A 450 3.12 -28.04 -20.03
N PHE A 451 4.15 -28.10 -20.88
CA PHE A 451 4.27 -27.23 -22.05
C PHE A 451 5.00 -27.97 -23.16
N TYR A 452 4.25 -28.54 -24.08
CA TYR A 452 4.77 -29.25 -25.24
C TYR A 452 4.78 -28.34 -26.46
N ILE A 453 5.87 -28.39 -27.22
CA ILE A 453 5.99 -27.82 -28.57
C ILE A 453 6.39 -28.95 -29.49
N GLU A 454 5.54 -29.26 -30.47
CA GLU A 454 5.75 -30.35 -31.45
C GLU A 454 6.08 -31.69 -30.77
N GLY A 455 5.38 -32.01 -29.68
CA GLY A 455 5.55 -33.26 -28.92
C GLY A 455 6.72 -33.27 -27.93
N ILE A 456 7.55 -32.23 -27.90
CA ILE A 456 8.70 -32.11 -27.00
C ILE A 456 8.32 -31.26 -25.78
N GLU A 457 8.58 -31.75 -24.57
CA GLU A 457 8.32 -31.01 -23.34
C GLU A 457 9.36 -29.90 -23.12
N ARG A 458 8.91 -28.65 -23.02
CA ARG A 458 9.74 -27.44 -23.06
C ARG A 458 9.79 -26.64 -21.76
N ARG A 459 9.11 -27.04 -20.67
CA ARG A 459 9.24 -26.33 -19.37
C ARG A 459 10.69 -26.21 -18.89
N LEU A 460 11.53 -27.18 -19.24
CA LEU A 460 12.94 -27.26 -18.86
C LEU A 460 13.90 -26.76 -19.96
N TRP A 461 13.41 -26.23 -21.08
CA TRP A 461 14.28 -25.70 -22.14
C TRP A 461 15.30 -24.69 -21.58
N LEU A 462 14.93 -23.99 -20.51
CA LEU A 462 15.72 -22.98 -19.82
C LEU A 462 16.84 -23.51 -18.91
N MET A 463 16.82 -24.79 -18.52
CA MET A 463 17.72 -25.25 -17.45
C MET A 463 18.97 -25.98 -17.94
N GLY A 464 19.00 -26.47 -19.19
CA GLY A 464 20.16 -27.22 -19.74
C GLY A 464 20.69 -28.32 -18.80
N GLY A 465 19.87 -28.74 -17.84
CA GLY A 465 20.31 -29.42 -16.62
C GLY A 465 20.13 -30.92 -16.75
N PRO A 466 20.87 -31.70 -15.94
CA PRO A 466 20.80 -33.15 -15.99
C PRO A 466 19.36 -33.63 -15.77
N GLU A 467 18.96 -34.66 -16.52
CA GLU A 467 17.71 -35.37 -16.30
C GLU A 467 17.55 -35.73 -14.81
N GLY A 468 16.39 -35.43 -14.21
CA GLY A 468 16.07 -35.78 -12.83
C GLY A 468 15.97 -34.65 -11.80
N VAL A 469 16.15 -33.37 -12.20
CA VAL A 469 15.86 -32.23 -11.30
C VAL A 469 14.36 -31.93 -11.29
N ASN A 470 13.74 -32.03 -10.10
CA ASN A 470 12.34 -31.66 -9.93
C ASN A 470 12.23 -30.13 -9.88
N VAL A 471 11.44 -29.54 -10.76
CA VAL A 471 11.30 -28.08 -10.89
C VAL A 471 9.86 -27.65 -10.74
N SER A 472 9.67 -26.49 -10.13
CA SER A 472 8.41 -25.78 -10.10
C SER A 472 8.47 -24.66 -11.14
N ALA A 473 7.70 -24.79 -12.22
CA ALA A 473 7.49 -23.76 -13.22
C ALA A 473 6.19 -23.03 -12.93
N ARG A 474 6.26 -21.71 -12.67
CA ARG A 474 5.08 -20.92 -12.32
C ARG A 474 5.04 -19.61 -13.08
N LEU A 475 3.85 -19.23 -13.57
CA LEU A 475 3.62 -17.98 -14.25
C LEU A 475 3.13 -16.93 -13.27
N TYR A 476 3.79 -15.77 -13.27
CA TYR A 476 3.42 -14.62 -12.46
C TYR A 476 3.07 -13.42 -13.35
N PRO A 477 2.05 -12.62 -12.98
CA PRO A 477 1.75 -11.37 -13.68
C PRO A 477 2.95 -10.41 -13.62
N THR A 478 3.23 -9.75 -14.75
CA THR A 478 4.32 -8.75 -14.84
C THR A 478 3.85 -7.31 -14.60
N GLY A 479 2.54 -7.10 -14.44
CA GLY A 479 1.92 -5.77 -14.39
C GLY A 479 1.67 -5.13 -15.77
N LEU A 480 2.01 -5.80 -16.88
CA LEU A 480 1.78 -5.31 -18.23
C LEU A 480 0.48 -5.88 -18.81
N THR A 481 -0.37 -5.00 -19.37
CA THR A 481 -1.62 -5.39 -20.06
C THR A 481 -1.79 -4.70 -21.42
N SER A 482 -2.72 -5.20 -22.25
CA SER A 482 -3.09 -4.61 -23.54
C SER A 482 -3.84 -3.28 -23.45
N LEU A 483 -4.32 -2.90 -22.27
CA LEU A 483 -5.21 -1.75 -22.12
C LEU A 483 -4.49 -0.47 -21.71
N SER A 484 -3.37 -0.58 -21.01
CA SER A 484 -2.52 0.55 -20.62
C SER A 484 -1.31 0.03 -19.84
N LYS A 485 -0.30 0.89 -19.65
CA LYS A 485 0.69 0.72 -18.57
C LYS A 485 0.11 1.05 -17.18
N SER A 486 -1.14 1.52 -17.08
CA SER A 486 -1.79 1.93 -15.82
C SER A 486 -2.13 0.75 -14.89
N LEU A 487 -2.01 0.94 -13.56
CA LEU A 487 -2.40 -0.06 -12.57
C LEU A 487 -3.90 -0.40 -12.67
N SER A 488 -4.77 0.57 -13.02
CA SER A 488 -6.21 0.36 -13.27
C SER A 488 -6.53 -0.70 -14.32
N SER A 489 -5.66 -0.87 -15.31
CA SER A 489 -5.88 -1.86 -16.38
C SER A 489 -5.84 -3.31 -15.86
N LEU A 490 -5.20 -3.55 -14.71
CA LEU A 490 -5.11 -4.86 -14.07
C LEU A 490 -6.47 -5.33 -13.53
N TYR A 491 -7.33 -4.40 -13.13
CA TYR A 491 -8.58 -4.69 -12.41
C TYR A 491 -9.82 -4.74 -13.30
N ARG A 492 -9.69 -4.46 -14.59
CA ARG A 492 -10.84 -4.43 -15.49
C ARG A 492 -11.39 -5.84 -15.70
N SER A 493 -12.64 -6.05 -15.33
CA SER A 493 -13.28 -7.37 -15.37
C SER A 493 -14.05 -7.69 -16.65
N LYS A 494 -14.26 -6.70 -17.53
CA LYS A 494 -15.06 -6.84 -18.75
C LYS A 494 -14.31 -6.49 -20.02
N GLY A 495 -14.62 -7.20 -21.09
CA GLY A 495 -14.02 -7.07 -22.41
C GLY A 495 -12.79 -7.94 -22.59
N LYS A 496 -12.01 -7.63 -23.63
CA LYS A 496 -10.78 -8.35 -23.98
C LYS A 496 -9.57 -7.70 -23.32
N ILE A 497 -8.76 -8.51 -22.66
CA ILE A 497 -7.53 -8.08 -21.99
C ILE A 497 -6.45 -9.11 -22.29
N SER A 498 -5.27 -8.65 -22.69
CA SER A 498 -4.08 -9.49 -22.73
C SER A 498 -3.18 -9.09 -21.57
N ALA A 499 -2.74 -10.05 -20.75
CA ALA A 499 -1.89 -9.82 -19.59
C ALA A 499 -0.57 -10.59 -19.74
N LYS A 500 0.56 -9.88 -19.68
CA LYS A 500 1.88 -10.52 -19.79
C LYS A 500 2.29 -11.17 -18.48
N HIS A 501 2.73 -12.41 -18.58
CA HIS A 501 3.25 -13.22 -17.50
C HIS A 501 4.67 -13.64 -17.81
N THR A 502 5.47 -13.82 -16.75
CA THR A 502 6.80 -14.43 -16.85
C THR A 502 6.82 -15.74 -16.06
N MET A 503 7.49 -16.73 -16.62
CA MET A 503 7.73 -18.00 -15.97
C MET A 503 8.92 -17.89 -15.02
N VAL A 504 8.67 -18.16 -13.75
CA VAL A 504 9.70 -18.31 -12.74
C VAL A 504 9.91 -19.79 -12.48
N LEU A 505 11.15 -20.23 -12.71
CA LEU A 505 11.60 -21.58 -12.40
C LEU A 505 12.21 -21.61 -11.01
N SER A 506 11.82 -22.59 -10.21
CA SER A 506 12.43 -22.87 -8.92
C SER A 506 12.79 -24.34 -8.83
N SER A 507 14.03 -24.64 -8.44
CA SER A 507 14.44 -26.00 -8.06
C SER A 507 13.64 -26.45 -6.84
N TYR A 508 13.13 -27.68 -6.86
CA TYR A 508 12.32 -28.22 -5.77
C TYR A 508 12.90 -29.55 -5.23
N PRO A 509 13.08 -29.69 -3.90
CA PRO A 509 13.04 -28.61 -2.90
C PRO A 509 14.15 -27.58 -3.15
N PRO A 510 14.00 -26.33 -2.65
CA PRO A 510 15.05 -25.34 -2.77
C PRO A 510 16.33 -25.88 -2.13
N LYS A 511 17.40 -25.95 -2.93
CA LYS A 511 18.74 -26.31 -2.46
C LYS A 511 19.55 -25.03 -2.28
N PRO A 512 20.43 -24.95 -1.27
CA PRO A 512 21.40 -23.89 -1.16
C PRO A 512 22.13 -23.65 -2.49
N ARG A 513 22.25 -22.40 -2.96
CA ARG A 513 22.93 -22.10 -4.23
C ARG A 513 24.36 -22.67 -4.25
N ALA A 514 25.10 -22.47 -3.17
CA ALA A 514 26.42 -23.06 -3.03
C ALA A 514 26.37 -24.59 -3.17
N ALA A 515 25.37 -25.27 -2.62
CA ALA A 515 25.22 -26.72 -2.79
C ALA A 515 24.89 -27.15 -4.23
N VAL A 516 24.19 -26.32 -5.00
CA VAL A 516 23.96 -26.54 -6.44
C VAL A 516 25.27 -26.36 -7.24
N GLU A 517 26.12 -25.42 -6.84
CA GLU A 517 27.41 -25.12 -7.49
C GLU A 517 28.60 -25.91 -6.89
N GLY A 518 28.34 -26.94 -6.08
CA GLY A 518 29.38 -27.83 -5.51
C GLY A 518 30.04 -27.38 -4.19
N GLY A 519 29.58 -26.28 -3.61
CA GLY A 519 29.90 -25.80 -2.27
C GLY A 519 29.04 -26.41 -1.15
N LYS A 520 29.26 -25.97 0.10
CA LYS A 520 28.66 -26.59 1.31
C LYS A 520 27.36 -25.96 1.80
N GLY A 521 26.91 -24.86 1.22
CA GLY A 521 25.79 -24.09 1.78
C GLY A 521 26.23 -23.02 2.80
N GLY A 522 25.30 -22.18 3.28
CA GLY A 522 25.56 -21.08 4.22
C GLY A 522 24.39 -20.08 4.38
N LEU A 523 24.67 -18.94 5.04
CA LEU A 523 23.68 -17.93 5.43
C LEU A 523 22.92 -17.29 4.24
N PHE A 524 23.53 -17.23 3.07
CA PHE A 524 23.03 -16.47 1.90
C PHE A 524 22.38 -17.33 0.82
N ASP A 525 22.12 -18.60 1.13
CA ASP A 525 21.87 -19.60 0.11
C ASP A 525 20.40 -19.80 -0.28
N ASN A 526 19.49 -19.08 0.36
CA ASN A 526 18.07 -19.11 0.08
C ASN A 526 17.66 -17.83 -0.64
N SER A 527 17.06 -17.97 -1.82
CA SER A 527 16.32 -16.94 -2.60
C SER A 527 17.10 -16.04 -3.57
N GLN A 528 17.10 -16.40 -4.86
CA GLN A 528 17.65 -15.57 -5.95
C GLN A 528 16.82 -15.53 -7.24
N ASN A 529 15.54 -15.91 -7.18
CA ASN A 529 14.70 -15.97 -8.38
C ASN A 529 14.56 -14.62 -9.10
N TRP A 530 14.77 -13.49 -8.42
CA TRP A 530 14.70 -12.18 -9.06
C TRP A 530 15.79 -11.97 -10.15
N MET A 531 16.96 -12.62 -10.04
CA MET A 531 18.04 -12.47 -11.02
C MET A 531 17.83 -13.30 -12.29
N SER A 532 17.00 -14.34 -12.23
CA SER A 532 16.68 -15.20 -13.38
C SER A 532 15.40 -14.78 -14.10
N VAL A 533 14.62 -13.85 -13.55
CA VAL A 533 13.38 -13.36 -14.17
C VAL A 533 13.68 -12.55 -15.43
N GLY A 534 13.11 -12.96 -16.56
CA GLY A 534 13.29 -12.32 -17.86
C GLY A 534 14.68 -12.53 -18.48
N HIS A 535 15.52 -13.37 -17.88
CA HIS A 535 16.87 -13.65 -18.39
C HIS A 535 16.84 -14.38 -19.74
N PHE A 536 15.80 -15.18 -19.98
CA PHE A 536 15.75 -16.11 -21.12
C PHE A 536 14.94 -15.59 -22.31
N GLY A 537 14.46 -14.34 -22.23
CA GLY A 537 13.67 -13.72 -23.28
C GLY A 537 12.38 -14.49 -23.58
N ALA A 538 12.08 -14.68 -24.86
CA ALA A 538 10.80 -15.23 -25.33
C ALA A 538 10.36 -16.57 -24.70
N VAL A 539 11.31 -17.38 -24.24
CA VAL A 539 11.02 -18.72 -23.69
C VAL A 539 10.32 -18.66 -22.33
N ASP A 540 10.54 -17.60 -21.53
CA ASP A 540 9.87 -17.40 -20.25
C ASP A 540 8.66 -16.47 -20.33
N GLU A 541 8.31 -15.96 -21.53
CA GLU A 541 7.26 -14.97 -21.72
C GLU A 541 5.96 -15.56 -22.28
N PHE A 542 4.87 -15.28 -21.57
CA PHE A 542 3.52 -15.71 -21.93
C PHE A 542 2.57 -14.51 -21.91
N VAL A 543 1.60 -14.50 -22.83
CA VAL A 543 0.50 -13.53 -22.82
C VAL A 543 -0.79 -14.30 -22.64
N LEU A 544 -1.48 -14.04 -21.53
CA LEU A 544 -2.78 -14.62 -21.23
C LEU A 544 -3.86 -13.71 -21.82
N ASN A 545 -4.67 -14.22 -22.73
CA ASN A 545 -5.75 -13.49 -23.41
C ASN A 545 -7.08 -13.83 -22.75
N LEU A 546 -7.63 -12.86 -22.02
CA LEU A 546 -8.83 -12.99 -21.23
C LEU A 546 -10.02 -12.33 -21.94
N VAL A 547 -11.19 -12.97 -21.84
CA VAL A 547 -12.48 -12.42 -22.25
C VAL A 547 -13.40 -12.46 -21.04
N ASP A 548 -13.83 -11.27 -20.59
CA ASP A 548 -14.73 -11.11 -19.44
C ASP A 548 -14.24 -11.87 -18.18
N GLY A 549 -12.94 -11.79 -17.90
CA GLY A 549 -12.30 -12.42 -16.74
C GLY A 549 -11.87 -13.88 -16.94
N ARG A 550 -12.34 -14.55 -18.01
CA ARG A 550 -11.99 -15.94 -18.32
C ARG A 550 -10.80 -16.00 -19.26
N LEU A 551 -9.83 -16.88 -18.98
CA LEU A 551 -8.72 -17.16 -19.89
C LEU A 551 -9.22 -18.03 -21.05
N GLU A 552 -9.11 -17.50 -22.27
CA GLU A 552 -9.57 -18.15 -23.50
C GLU A 552 -8.42 -18.66 -24.36
N SER A 553 -7.27 -17.97 -24.33
CA SER A 553 -6.07 -18.43 -25.03
C SER A 553 -4.78 -17.93 -24.39
N VAL A 554 -3.68 -18.59 -24.71
CA VAL A 554 -2.34 -18.23 -24.27
C VAL A 554 -1.44 -18.08 -25.49
N THR A 555 -0.79 -16.93 -25.62
CA THR A 555 0.31 -16.74 -26.57
C THR A 555 1.62 -17.06 -25.86
N SER A 556 2.44 -17.95 -26.43
CA SER A 556 3.83 -18.12 -26.02
C SER A 556 4.73 -17.31 -26.96
N ILE A 557 5.58 -16.43 -26.44
CA ILE A 557 6.49 -15.65 -27.28
C ILE A 557 7.53 -16.58 -27.92
N ALA A 558 7.92 -17.66 -27.23
CA ALA A 558 8.78 -18.72 -27.75
C ALA A 558 8.26 -19.34 -29.05
N LEU A 559 6.95 -19.62 -29.13
CA LEU A 559 6.32 -20.16 -30.35
C LEU A 559 6.47 -19.18 -31.52
N LYS A 560 6.25 -17.88 -31.27
CA LYS A 560 6.42 -16.85 -32.31
C LYS A 560 7.84 -16.80 -32.84
N GLU A 561 8.85 -16.91 -31.98
CA GLU A 561 10.25 -16.96 -32.41
C GLU A 561 10.61 -18.21 -33.22
N LEU A 562 9.90 -19.32 -32.98
CA LEU A 562 10.02 -20.54 -33.78
C LEU A 562 9.22 -20.49 -35.10
N GLY A 563 8.61 -19.35 -35.44
CA GLY A 563 7.77 -19.19 -36.63
C GLY A 563 6.37 -19.81 -36.49
N ILE A 564 5.98 -20.22 -35.28
CA ILE A 564 4.65 -20.76 -34.96
C ILE A 564 3.79 -19.61 -34.43
N ASP A 565 3.16 -18.86 -35.34
CA ASP A 565 2.30 -17.71 -35.01
C ASP A 565 0.83 -18.15 -34.75
N VAL A 566 0.66 -19.00 -33.73
CA VAL A 566 -0.66 -19.53 -33.31
C VAL A 566 -0.80 -19.43 -31.80
N ASP A 567 -1.94 -18.88 -31.35
CA ASP A 567 -2.30 -18.90 -29.93
C ASP A 567 -2.80 -20.28 -29.50
N LEU A 568 -2.42 -20.71 -28.30
CA LEU A 568 -2.96 -21.92 -27.70
C LEU A 568 -4.37 -21.63 -27.17
N LYS A 569 -5.39 -22.21 -27.78
CA LYS A 569 -6.80 -22.01 -27.39
C LYS A 569 -7.22 -23.00 -26.32
N ARG A 570 -8.06 -22.55 -25.39
CA ARG A 570 -8.67 -23.41 -24.37
C ARG A 570 -9.51 -24.51 -25.01
N VAL A 571 -9.43 -25.73 -24.49
CA VAL A 571 -10.20 -26.88 -24.99
C VAL A 571 -11.14 -27.52 -23.97
N ASP A 572 -11.21 -26.96 -22.75
CA ASP A 572 -11.97 -27.47 -21.61
C ASP A 572 -12.88 -26.44 -20.92
#